data_AF-A0A8J3SDY5-F1
#
_entry.id   AF-A0A8J3SDY5-F1
#
_cell.length_a   1.000
_cell.length_b   1.000
_cell.length_c   1.000
_cell.angle_alpha   90.00
_cell.angle_beta   90.00
_cell.angle_gamma   90.00
#
_symmetry.space_group_name_H-M   'P 1'
#
loop_
_entity.id
_entity.type
_entity.pdbx_description
1 polymer ?
#
loop_
_entity_poly.entity_id
_entity_poly.type
_entity_poly.pdbx_seq_one_letter_code
_entity_poly.pdbx_strand_id
1 'polypeptide(L)'
;MPEPLGPTTAVMPGSKRRVVAEAKDLKPRRVRVFKYMETPSSPVAVRGEDYRSSPAPARARPMVPCMDAEHGEGEAPQPIRSGKKPLKRRGFLLTGGLALAGLGGVALIGPDGVRDAYGQIRCGRSPDPPDTAPGARQQATLDGRRVVIGFPPNARGRIPVVIMLQETGGDALTPFDRYAVDRYLAAGGERFAVASVDDWPSADLTGTLLPYLHGCGLDTRRIGLLGWSAGGAGALRLAAELGGEQVAAVAAASPAVTAARAPLRELVDIPVWLGCGDADGWAQQTVTMLKGLQALGAPAEGGISRGCDDTAYRRRILPDQLAFLSRHVTT
;
A
#
# COMPACT_ATOMS: atom_id res chain seq x y z
N MET A 1 -69.99 -5.43 44.16
CA MET A 1 -68.66 -4.83 44.35
C MET A 1 -67.88 -5.04 43.06
N PRO A 2 -67.16 -4.02 42.59
CA PRO A 2 -67.14 -3.55 41.19
C PRO A 2 -65.90 -4.06 40.42
N GLU A 3 -66.01 -4.33 39.11
CA GLU A 3 -65.57 -3.48 37.97
C GLU A 3 -64.15 -3.81 37.45
N PRO A 4 -63.75 -3.44 36.22
CA PRO A 4 -64.55 -3.42 34.99
C PRO A 4 -63.76 -3.77 33.69
N LEU A 5 -64.55 -4.06 32.64
CA LEU A 5 -64.55 -3.49 31.29
C LEU A 5 -63.20 -3.15 30.60
N GLY A 6 -63.06 -3.64 29.36
CA GLY A 6 -62.26 -2.97 28.32
C GLY A 6 -62.87 -1.62 27.91
N PRO A 7 -62.77 -1.14 26.65
CA PRO A 7 -62.06 -1.68 25.49
C PRO A 7 -61.39 -0.57 24.63
N THR A 8 -60.92 -0.96 23.43
CA THR A 8 -60.86 -0.20 22.15
C THR A 8 -60.18 1.19 22.04
N THR A 9 -59.14 1.18 21.21
CA THR A 9 -58.62 2.14 20.22
C THR A 9 -59.32 3.51 20.02
N ALA A 10 -58.52 4.59 20.05
CA ALA A 10 -58.66 5.76 19.16
C ALA A 10 -57.38 6.65 19.18
N VAL A 11 -56.95 7.10 17.99
CA VAL A 11 -55.90 8.11 17.76
C VAL A 11 -56.55 9.38 17.19
N MET A 12 -56.11 10.56 17.66
CA MET A 12 -55.90 11.86 16.96
C MET A 12 -56.09 13.06 17.93
N PRO A 13 -55.68 14.32 17.61
CA PRO A 13 -54.34 14.79 17.22
C PRO A 13 -53.92 16.08 17.99
N GLY A 14 -52.62 16.38 18.00
CA GLY A 14 -52.10 17.74 18.19
C GLY A 14 -51.60 18.12 19.59
N SER A 15 -50.28 18.27 19.75
CA SER A 15 -49.70 19.33 20.58
C SER A 15 -48.22 19.54 20.25
N LYS A 16 -47.85 20.80 20.02
CA LYS A 16 -46.49 21.29 19.78
C LYS A 16 -45.85 21.58 21.14
N ARG A 17 -44.65 21.06 21.42
CA ARG A 17 -43.43 21.81 21.84
C ARG A 17 -42.45 20.96 22.66
N ARG A 18 -41.18 21.29 22.39
CA ARG A 18 -39.91 20.89 23.01
C ARG A 18 -39.91 20.96 24.54
N VAL A 19 -39.23 19.99 25.17
CA VAL A 19 -38.44 20.22 26.39
C VAL A 19 -37.15 19.39 26.29
N VAL A 20 -36.03 20.09 26.43
CA VAL A 20 -34.66 19.57 26.47
C VAL A 20 -34.34 19.27 27.93
N ALA A 21 -33.86 18.07 28.25
CA ALA A 21 -33.34 17.74 29.58
C ALA A 21 -31.84 18.10 29.66
N GLU A 22 -31.54 18.89 30.68
CA GLU A 22 -30.25 19.46 31.06
C GLU A 22 -29.38 18.39 31.75
N ALA A 23 -28.11 18.27 31.34
CA ALA A 23 -27.09 17.56 32.10
C ALA A 23 -25.94 18.54 32.38
N LYS A 24 -25.71 18.75 33.67
CA LYS A 24 -24.96 19.82 34.30
C LYS A 24 -23.76 19.19 35.01
N ASP A 25 -22.61 19.11 34.34
CA ASP A 25 -21.29 19.24 34.98
C ASP A 25 -20.18 19.22 33.92
N LEU A 26 -19.34 20.26 33.89
CA LEU A 26 -17.91 20.27 33.52
C LEU A 26 -17.43 21.73 33.38
N LYS A 27 -16.40 22.07 34.16
CA LYS A 27 -15.83 23.41 34.39
C LYS A 27 -15.24 24.07 33.12
N PRO A 28 -15.20 25.41 33.02
CA PRO A 28 -14.87 26.13 31.80
C PRO A 28 -13.36 26.26 31.60
N ARG A 29 -12.83 25.75 30.49
CA ARG A 29 -11.55 26.21 29.93
C ARG A 29 -11.83 26.89 28.59
N ARG A 30 -11.27 28.10 28.46
CA ARG A 30 -11.42 29.09 27.38
C ARG A 30 -11.54 28.48 25.98
N VAL A 31 -12.59 28.85 25.26
CA VAL A 31 -12.69 28.70 23.80
C VAL A 31 -12.74 30.10 23.20
N ARG A 32 -11.73 30.46 22.39
CA ARG A 32 -11.75 31.68 21.55
C ARG A 32 -12.60 31.36 20.31
N VAL A 33 -13.80 31.92 20.24
CA VAL A 33 -14.62 31.90 19.02
C VAL A 33 -14.23 33.12 18.20
N PHE A 34 -13.59 32.91 17.05
CA PHE A 34 -13.38 33.97 16.07
C PHE A 34 -14.68 34.20 15.30
N LYS A 35 -15.23 35.39 15.50
CA LYS A 35 -16.44 35.93 14.90
C LYS A 35 -16.10 36.39 13.48
N TYR A 36 -16.85 35.89 12.50
CA TYR A 36 -16.83 36.39 11.12
C TYR A 36 -17.35 37.83 11.11
N MET A 37 -16.57 38.76 10.57
CA MET A 37 -16.99 40.14 10.27
C MET A 37 -17.17 40.22 8.75
N GLU A 38 -18.40 40.48 8.31
CA GLU A 38 -18.68 40.95 6.95
C GLU A 38 -18.42 42.46 6.82
N THR A 39 -18.11 42.87 5.58
CA THR A 39 -18.35 44.15 4.88
C THR A 39 -17.14 45.07 4.66
N PRO A 40 -17.11 45.92 3.59
CA PRO A 40 -18.10 46.13 2.50
C PRO A 40 -17.51 46.14 1.07
N SER A 41 -18.44 46.23 0.11
CA SER A 41 -18.26 46.45 -1.34
C SER A 41 -17.76 47.86 -1.71
N SER A 42 -16.93 47.94 -2.78
CA SER A 42 -17.06 48.97 -3.83
C SER A 42 -16.22 48.63 -5.08
N PRO A 43 -16.65 49.09 -6.27
CA PRO A 43 -16.25 48.52 -7.55
C PRO A 43 -15.06 49.27 -8.18
N VAL A 44 -14.18 48.54 -8.86
CA VAL A 44 -13.21 49.14 -9.79
C VAL A 44 -13.49 48.60 -11.19
N ALA A 45 -13.77 49.55 -12.09
CA ALA A 45 -13.99 49.34 -13.51
C ALA A 45 -12.76 48.73 -14.18
N VAL A 46 -12.95 47.70 -15.00
CA VAL A 46 -11.94 47.21 -15.94
C VAL A 46 -12.42 47.55 -17.35
N ARG A 47 -11.75 48.53 -17.95
CA ARG A 47 -11.75 48.79 -19.40
C ARG A 47 -11.23 47.55 -20.12
N GLY A 48 -11.89 47.17 -21.21
CA GLY A 48 -11.42 46.11 -22.10
C GLY A 48 -10.18 46.54 -22.87
N GLU A 49 -9.20 45.63 -22.94
CA GLU A 49 -8.18 45.57 -23.98
C GLU A 49 -7.84 44.09 -24.26
N ASP A 50 -8.02 43.72 -25.53
CA ASP A 50 -7.26 42.80 -26.36
C ASP A 50 -7.00 41.34 -25.93
N TYR A 51 -7.88 40.49 -26.49
CA TYR A 51 -7.70 39.06 -26.70
C TYR A 51 -6.65 38.80 -27.79
N ARG A 52 -5.36 38.70 -27.43
CA ARG A 52 -4.34 38.05 -28.27
C ARG A 52 -3.20 37.48 -27.44
N SER A 53 -2.77 36.27 -27.81
CA SER A 53 -1.64 35.47 -27.34
C SER A 53 -1.73 34.83 -25.94
N SER A 54 -2.28 33.61 -25.89
CA SER A 54 -1.92 32.63 -24.85
C SER A 54 -0.42 32.29 -24.97
N PRO A 55 0.34 32.19 -23.86
CA PRO A 55 1.66 31.60 -23.89
C PRO A 55 1.53 30.09 -24.17
N ALA A 56 2.36 29.58 -25.07
CA ALA A 56 2.49 28.15 -25.32
C ALA A 56 2.78 27.37 -24.02
N PRO A 57 2.34 26.12 -23.89
CA PRO A 57 2.66 25.30 -22.73
C PRO A 57 4.18 25.21 -22.57
N ALA A 58 4.65 25.37 -21.34
CA ALA A 58 6.06 25.25 -20.99
C ALA A 58 6.62 23.96 -21.58
N ARG A 59 7.74 24.06 -22.30
CA ARG A 59 8.44 22.91 -22.89
C ARG A 59 8.69 21.89 -21.78
N ALA A 60 8.16 20.68 -21.94
CA ALA A 60 8.47 19.54 -21.09
C ALA A 60 10.00 19.42 -20.97
N ARG A 61 10.50 19.19 -19.76
CA ARG A 61 11.90 18.86 -19.55
C ARG A 61 12.26 17.67 -20.44
N PRO A 62 13.45 17.64 -21.08
CA PRO A 62 13.86 16.47 -21.85
C PRO A 62 13.83 15.25 -20.93
N MET A 63 12.97 14.28 -21.25
CA MET A 63 12.91 13.01 -20.54
C MET A 63 14.27 12.31 -20.67
N VAL A 64 14.76 11.70 -19.60
CA VAL A 64 15.93 10.81 -19.67
C VAL A 64 15.57 9.68 -20.64
N PRO A 65 16.30 9.49 -21.75
CA PRO A 65 16.08 8.37 -22.65
C PRO A 65 16.14 7.07 -21.87
N CYS A 66 15.17 6.17 -22.07
CA CYS A 66 15.16 4.88 -21.38
C CYS A 66 16.43 4.05 -21.64
N MET A 67 17.20 4.36 -22.68
CA MET A 67 18.47 3.70 -22.99
C MET A 67 19.65 4.15 -22.11
N ASP A 68 19.56 5.29 -21.43
CA ASP A 68 20.63 5.77 -20.51
C ASP A 68 20.51 5.15 -19.10
N ALA A 69 19.61 4.19 -18.93
CA ALA A 69 19.47 3.42 -17.72
C ALA A 69 20.54 2.31 -17.67
N GLU A 70 21.29 2.24 -16.57
CA GLU A 70 22.26 1.17 -16.34
C GLU A 70 21.52 -0.18 -16.38
N HIS A 71 21.87 -1.02 -17.37
CA HIS A 71 21.39 -2.38 -17.47
C HIS A 71 22.20 -3.22 -16.49
N GLY A 72 21.71 -3.33 -15.25
CA GLY A 72 22.23 -4.30 -14.31
C GLY A 72 21.74 -5.69 -14.72
N GLU A 73 22.60 -6.52 -15.29
CA GLU A 73 22.36 -7.97 -15.23
C GLU A 73 22.24 -8.31 -13.75
N GLY A 74 21.11 -8.92 -13.35
CA GLY A 74 20.82 -9.21 -11.95
C GLY A 74 21.85 -10.18 -11.38
N GLU A 75 22.96 -9.65 -10.87
CA GLU A 75 23.94 -10.45 -10.17
C GLU A 75 23.34 -10.84 -8.82
N ALA A 76 23.36 -12.15 -8.54
CA ALA A 76 22.88 -12.70 -7.29
C ALA A 76 23.55 -11.95 -6.12
N PRO A 77 22.80 -11.61 -5.05
CA PRO A 77 23.37 -10.91 -3.92
C PRO A 77 24.51 -11.75 -3.35
N GLN A 78 25.73 -11.17 -3.37
CA GLN A 78 26.88 -11.74 -2.70
C GLN A 78 26.52 -11.98 -1.23
N PRO A 79 26.78 -13.18 -0.67
CA PRO A 79 26.48 -13.44 0.72
C PRO A 79 27.23 -12.42 1.58
N ILE A 80 26.50 -11.73 2.46
CA ILE A 80 27.07 -10.81 3.44
C ILE A 80 28.12 -11.59 4.23
N ARG A 81 29.40 -11.34 3.93
CA ARG A 81 30.52 -11.86 4.73
C ARG A 81 30.43 -11.20 6.10
N SER A 82 29.77 -11.89 7.02
CA SER A 82 29.88 -11.66 8.45
C SER A 82 31.36 -11.60 8.82
N GLY A 83 31.86 -10.40 9.08
CA GLY A 83 33.20 -10.17 9.60
C GLY A 83 33.32 -10.72 11.00
N LYS A 84 33.48 -12.05 11.14
CA LYS A 84 33.88 -12.67 12.39
C LYS A 84 35.35 -12.35 12.63
N LYS A 85 35.61 -11.29 13.40
CA LYS A 85 36.92 -11.13 14.06
C LYS A 85 37.13 -12.34 15.00
N PRO A 86 38.31 -12.98 15.01
CA PRO A 86 38.57 -14.10 15.91
C PRO A 86 38.61 -13.59 17.36
N LEU A 87 37.60 -13.92 18.16
CA LEU A 87 37.63 -13.69 19.60
C LEU A 87 38.63 -14.64 20.25
N LYS A 88 39.67 -14.07 20.85
CA LYS A 88 40.61 -14.76 21.74
C LYS A 88 39.82 -15.34 22.92
N ARG A 89 39.88 -16.67 23.08
CA ARG A 89 39.40 -17.38 24.28
C ARG A 89 40.12 -16.85 25.51
N ARG A 90 39.45 -16.02 26.31
CA ARG A 90 39.76 -15.88 27.73
C ARG A 90 38.64 -16.54 28.50
N GLY A 91 38.99 -17.62 29.20
CA GLY A 91 38.07 -18.39 30.01
C GLY A 91 37.49 -17.53 31.13
N PHE A 92 36.18 -17.61 31.28
CA PHE A 92 35.51 -17.25 32.51
C PHE A 92 34.62 -18.44 32.88
N LEU A 93 35.17 -19.30 33.74
CA LEU A 93 34.41 -20.21 34.58
C LEU A 93 33.81 -19.35 35.69
N LEU A 94 32.48 -19.36 35.86
CA LEU A 94 31.79 -19.13 37.14
C LEU A 94 30.28 -19.44 37.00
N THR A 95 29.95 -20.70 37.37
CA THR A 95 28.87 -21.12 38.31
C THR A 95 27.43 -20.58 38.19
N GLY A 96 26.48 -21.52 38.01
CA GLY A 96 25.06 -21.47 38.43
C GLY A 96 24.05 -21.31 37.28
N GLY A 97 23.44 -22.37 36.73
CA GLY A 97 22.20 -23.02 37.19
C GLY A 97 20.96 -22.26 36.67
N LEU A 98 20.17 -22.70 35.69
CA LEU A 98 19.34 -23.92 35.62
C LEU A 98 19.33 -24.48 34.19
N ALA A 99 19.62 -25.77 34.03
CA ALA A 99 19.35 -26.52 32.80
C ALA A 99 18.08 -27.37 33.01
N LEU A 100 17.00 -27.02 32.32
CA LEU A 100 15.89 -27.94 32.11
C LEU A 100 16.17 -28.72 30.82
N ALA A 101 16.70 -29.93 30.99
CA ALA A 101 16.89 -30.89 29.91
C ALA A 101 15.58 -31.66 29.69
N GLY A 102 14.94 -31.42 28.54
CA GLY A 102 13.88 -32.24 27.98
C GLY A 102 14.07 -32.33 26.47
N LEU A 103 14.73 -33.40 26.02
CA LEU A 103 14.88 -33.90 24.63
C LEU A 103 15.26 -32.88 23.53
N GLY A 104 16.56 -32.81 23.23
CA GLY A 104 17.06 -32.46 21.89
C GLY A 104 17.47 -30.99 21.68
N GLY A 105 18.71 -30.66 22.08
CA GLY A 105 19.43 -29.48 21.57
C GLY A 105 18.98 -28.13 22.10
N VAL A 106 19.47 -27.74 23.29
CA VAL A 106 19.41 -26.33 23.71
C VAL A 106 20.50 -25.58 22.94
N ALA A 107 20.17 -25.11 21.74
CA ALA A 107 20.89 -23.99 21.16
C ALA A 107 20.76 -22.83 22.16
N LEU A 108 21.87 -22.23 22.56
CA LEU A 108 21.85 -20.96 23.29
C LEU A 108 21.34 -19.90 22.31
N ILE A 109 20.03 -19.82 22.19
CA ILE A 109 19.36 -18.81 21.40
C ILE A 109 19.53 -17.52 22.21
N GLY A 110 20.41 -16.64 21.74
CA GLY A 110 20.54 -15.29 22.32
C GLY A 110 19.19 -14.55 22.26
N PRO A 111 19.04 -13.43 22.98
CA PRO A 111 17.78 -12.67 23.01
C PRO A 111 17.23 -12.34 21.60
N ASP A 112 18.11 -12.11 20.63
CA ASP A 112 17.74 -11.91 19.22
C ASP A 112 17.12 -13.17 18.59
N GLY A 113 17.68 -14.35 18.85
CA GLY A 113 17.13 -15.58 18.32
C GLY A 113 15.81 -15.98 19.00
N VAL A 114 15.59 -15.62 20.28
CA VAL A 114 14.31 -15.88 20.97
C VAL A 114 13.24 -14.99 20.39
N ARG A 115 13.58 -13.73 20.11
CA ARG A 115 12.72 -12.78 19.41
C ARG A 115 12.39 -13.27 17.99
N ASP A 116 13.38 -13.78 17.26
CA ASP A 116 13.16 -14.34 15.92
C ASP A 116 12.30 -15.60 15.97
N ALA A 117 12.55 -16.51 16.91
CA ALA A 117 11.73 -17.70 17.10
C ALA A 117 10.28 -17.34 17.47
N TYR A 118 10.09 -16.38 18.38
CA TYR A 118 8.76 -15.87 18.74
C TYR A 118 8.07 -15.19 17.55
N GLY A 119 8.83 -14.41 16.77
CA GLY A 119 8.36 -13.80 15.52
C GLY A 119 7.90 -14.85 14.51
N GLN A 120 8.66 -15.93 14.32
CA GLN A 120 8.27 -17.03 13.43
C GLN A 120 7.03 -17.79 13.92
N ILE A 121 6.89 -17.97 15.24
CA ILE A 121 5.70 -18.60 15.81
C ILE A 121 4.48 -17.71 15.58
N ARG A 122 4.58 -16.41 15.82
CA ARG A 122 3.45 -15.48 15.72
C ARG A 122 3.13 -15.14 14.27
N CYS A 123 4.11 -14.68 13.51
CA CYS A 123 3.97 -14.10 12.18
C CYS A 123 4.22 -15.10 11.04
N GLY A 124 4.74 -16.29 11.37
CA GLY A 124 5.11 -17.31 10.40
C GLY A 124 6.53 -17.13 9.87
N ARG A 125 7.10 -18.22 9.34
CA ARG A 125 8.41 -18.18 8.68
C ARG A 125 8.30 -17.47 7.33
N SER A 126 9.27 -16.62 7.01
CA SER A 126 9.39 -16.06 5.66
C SER A 126 9.75 -17.16 4.67
N PRO A 127 9.00 -17.29 3.56
CA PRO A 127 9.44 -18.09 2.43
C PRO A 127 10.78 -17.57 1.88
N ASP A 128 11.60 -18.52 1.42
CA ASP A 128 12.74 -18.21 0.58
C ASP A 128 12.24 -17.78 -0.81
N PRO A 129 12.89 -16.82 -1.48
CA PRO A 129 12.52 -16.43 -2.84
C PRO A 129 12.59 -17.62 -3.80
N PRO A 130 11.77 -17.67 -4.88
CA PRO A 130 11.87 -18.71 -5.89
C PRO A 130 13.26 -18.78 -6.50
N ASP A 131 13.74 -19.97 -6.83
CA ASP A 131 15.05 -20.15 -7.45
C ASP A 131 15.10 -19.72 -8.93
N THR A 132 13.94 -19.44 -9.53
CA THR A 132 13.84 -18.96 -10.92
C THR A 132 14.64 -17.67 -11.12
N ALA A 133 15.38 -17.62 -12.24
CA ALA A 133 16.12 -16.42 -12.64
C ALA A 133 15.13 -15.30 -13.01
N PRO A 134 15.33 -14.06 -12.51
CA PRO A 134 14.48 -12.93 -12.88
C PRO A 134 14.70 -12.52 -14.34
N GLY A 135 13.78 -11.71 -14.87
CA GLY A 135 14.03 -10.99 -16.11
C GLY A 135 14.98 -9.80 -15.90
N ALA A 136 15.17 -9.01 -16.96
CA ALA A 136 16.04 -7.84 -16.91
C ALA A 136 15.52 -6.81 -15.89
N ARG A 137 16.43 -6.11 -15.21
CA ARG A 137 16.13 -4.92 -14.43
C ARG A 137 16.72 -3.69 -15.11
N GLN A 138 15.99 -2.59 -15.02
CA GLN A 138 16.42 -1.30 -15.51
C GLN A 138 16.30 -0.28 -14.38
N GLN A 139 17.30 0.59 -14.25
CA GLN A 139 17.31 1.65 -13.26
C GLN A 139 17.60 3.00 -13.90
N ALA A 140 16.83 4.02 -13.52
CA ALA A 140 17.05 5.39 -13.95
C ALA A 140 16.86 6.36 -12.78
N THR A 141 17.21 7.62 -13.00
CA THR A 141 16.89 8.73 -12.09
C THR A 141 15.97 9.71 -12.78
N LEU A 142 14.83 10.01 -12.15
CA LEU A 142 13.79 10.89 -12.65
C LEU A 142 13.47 11.93 -11.57
N ASP A 143 13.70 13.21 -11.87
CA ASP A 143 13.56 14.33 -10.91
C ASP A 143 14.23 14.05 -9.54
N GLY A 144 15.45 13.52 -9.58
CA GLY A 144 16.25 13.20 -8.40
C GLY A 144 15.80 11.97 -7.63
N ARG A 145 14.81 11.22 -8.13
CA ARG A 145 14.32 9.97 -7.55
C ARG A 145 14.73 8.79 -8.41
N ARG A 146 15.19 7.73 -7.78
CA ARG A 146 15.46 6.47 -8.50
C ARG A 146 14.14 5.84 -8.92
N VAL A 147 14.12 5.34 -10.15
CA VAL A 147 13.05 4.50 -10.71
C VAL A 147 13.68 3.15 -11.04
N VAL A 148 13.02 2.07 -10.65
CA VAL A 148 13.46 0.70 -10.97
C VAL A 148 12.32 -0.02 -11.68
N ILE A 149 12.64 -0.67 -12.79
CA ILE A 149 11.72 -1.47 -13.58
C ILE A 149 12.25 -2.91 -13.62
N GLY A 150 11.45 -3.87 -13.17
CA GLY A 150 11.70 -5.30 -13.39
C GLY A 150 10.83 -5.81 -14.52
N PHE A 151 11.45 -6.34 -15.56
CA PHE A 151 10.77 -6.94 -16.70
C PHE A 151 10.51 -8.43 -16.46
N PRO A 152 9.39 -8.98 -16.97
CA PRO A 152 9.20 -10.43 -16.96
C PRO A 152 10.20 -11.10 -17.92
N PRO A 153 10.58 -12.37 -17.68
CA PRO A 153 11.43 -13.10 -18.62
C PRO A 153 10.81 -13.16 -20.02
N ASN A 154 11.64 -13.02 -21.05
CA ASN A 154 11.24 -13.10 -22.47
C ASN A 154 10.17 -12.08 -22.89
N ALA A 155 10.10 -10.91 -22.24
CA ALA A 155 9.15 -9.86 -22.58
C ALA A 155 9.32 -9.38 -24.04
N ARG A 156 8.21 -9.27 -24.76
CA ARG A 156 8.16 -8.81 -26.16
C ARG A 156 6.93 -7.94 -26.39
N GLY A 157 7.03 -6.98 -27.30
CA GLY A 157 5.90 -6.10 -27.65
C GLY A 157 5.60 -5.08 -26.56
N ARG A 158 4.34 -4.63 -26.50
CA ARG A 158 3.86 -3.71 -25.46
C ARG A 158 3.63 -4.50 -24.18
N ILE A 159 4.37 -4.17 -23.13
CA ILE A 159 4.37 -4.90 -21.86
C ILE A 159 3.53 -4.11 -20.85
N PRO A 160 2.42 -4.65 -20.31
CA PRO A 160 1.66 -4.00 -19.24
C PRO A 160 2.55 -3.69 -18.04
N VAL A 161 2.21 -2.65 -17.27
CA VAL A 161 2.98 -2.28 -16.08
C VAL A 161 2.12 -2.23 -14.82
N VAL A 162 2.68 -2.74 -13.73
CA VAL A 162 2.20 -2.58 -12.37
C VAL A 162 3.12 -1.60 -11.64
N ILE A 163 2.55 -0.54 -11.06
CA ILE A 163 3.31 0.35 -10.18
C ILE A 163 3.23 -0.19 -8.76
N MET A 164 4.39 -0.51 -8.18
CA MET A 164 4.50 -1.01 -6.81
C MET A 164 4.93 0.11 -5.86
N LEU A 165 4.05 0.43 -4.91
CA LEU A 165 4.27 1.44 -3.87
C LEU A 165 4.76 0.75 -2.58
N GLN A 166 5.95 1.14 -2.15
CA GLN A 166 6.63 0.57 -0.98
C GLN A 166 5.94 0.92 0.35
N GLU A 167 6.33 0.19 1.41
CA GLU A 167 6.03 0.52 2.80
C GLU A 167 6.90 1.66 3.35
N THR A 168 6.44 2.36 4.39
CA THR A 168 7.22 3.42 5.07
C THR A 168 8.67 3.02 5.34
N GLY A 169 9.61 3.83 4.85
CA GLY A 169 11.05 3.59 4.98
C GLY A 169 11.65 2.68 3.90
N GLY A 170 10.83 2.14 2.99
CA GLY A 170 11.27 1.49 1.76
C GLY A 170 11.69 2.50 0.69
N ASP A 171 12.31 1.98 -0.36
CA ASP A 171 12.78 2.72 -1.52
C ASP A 171 12.46 1.96 -2.83
N ALA A 172 12.86 2.47 -3.99
CA ALA A 172 12.60 1.84 -5.28
C ALA A 172 13.23 0.44 -5.42
N LEU A 173 14.32 0.15 -4.71
CA LEU A 173 14.94 -1.18 -4.75
C LEU A 173 14.23 -2.19 -3.85
N THR A 174 13.51 -1.73 -2.83
CA THR A 174 12.87 -2.59 -1.82
C THR A 174 12.01 -3.72 -2.42
N PRO A 175 11.13 -3.51 -3.42
CA PRO A 175 10.43 -4.59 -4.12
C PRO A 175 11.32 -5.72 -4.65
N PHE A 176 12.51 -5.38 -5.14
CA PHE A 176 13.41 -6.31 -5.81
C PHE A 176 14.36 -6.97 -4.82
N ASP A 177 15.03 -6.18 -3.98
CA ASP A 177 16.13 -6.68 -3.14
C ASP A 177 15.62 -7.33 -1.85
N ARG A 178 14.54 -6.80 -1.27
CA ARG A 178 13.93 -7.38 -0.06
C ARG A 178 12.89 -8.42 -0.41
N TYR A 179 12.08 -8.19 -1.43
CA TYR A 179 10.91 -9.02 -1.72
C TYR A 179 11.08 -9.95 -2.91
N ALA A 180 12.13 -9.77 -3.71
CA ALA A 180 12.43 -10.60 -4.88
C ALA A 180 11.24 -10.68 -5.86
N VAL A 181 10.51 -9.57 -6.02
CA VAL A 181 9.30 -9.50 -6.87
C VAL A 181 9.59 -9.98 -8.29
N ASP A 182 10.75 -9.65 -8.84
CA ASP A 182 11.21 -10.11 -10.15
C ASP A 182 11.37 -11.63 -10.27
N ARG A 183 11.80 -12.31 -9.19
CA ARG A 183 11.86 -13.78 -9.16
C ARG A 183 10.48 -14.41 -9.03
N TYR A 184 9.58 -13.79 -8.27
CA TYR A 184 8.18 -14.22 -8.19
C TYR A 184 7.46 -14.05 -9.53
N LEU A 185 7.63 -12.91 -10.21
CA LEU A 185 7.14 -12.68 -11.58
C LEU A 185 7.66 -13.71 -12.59
N ALA A 186 8.94 -14.07 -12.47
CA ALA A 186 9.53 -15.09 -13.33
C ALA A 186 8.95 -16.49 -13.04
N ALA A 187 8.77 -16.82 -11.76
CA ALA A 187 8.27 -18.13 -11.32
C ALA A 187 6.79 -18.35 -11.61
N GLY A 188 5.94 -17.32 -11.45
CA GLY A 188 4.52 -17.40 -11.77
C GLY A 188 4.23 -17.28 -13.27
N GLY A 189 5.21 -16.86 -14.06
CA GLY A 189 5.07 -16.72 -15.50
C GLY A 189 4.20 -15.53 -15.90
N GLU A 190 4.11 -14.51 -15.04
CA GLU A 190 3.45 -13.26 -15.32
C GLU A 190 4.12 -12.53 -16.51
N ARG A 191 3.35 -11.70 -17.21
CA ARG A 191 3.75 -11.04 -18.46
C ARG A 191 3.66 -9.52 -18.40
N PHE A 192 3.71 -8.97 -17.19
CA PHE A 192 3.76 -7.53 -16.96
C PHE A 192 5.06 -7.14 -16.25
N ALA A 193 5.49 -5.89 -16.45
CA ALA A 193 6.61 -5.29 -15.74
C ALA A 193 6.15 -4.73 -14.38
N VAL A 194 7.05 -4.69 -13.40
CA VAL A 194 6.83 -3.97 -12.14
C VAL A 194 7.75 -2.76 -12.09
N ALA A 195 7.19 -1.59 -11.83
CA ALA A 195 7.95 -0.35 -11.65
C ALA A 195 7.76 0.22 -10.24
N SER A 196 8.83 0.78 -9.68
CA SER A 196 8.85 1.44 -8.37
C SER A 196 9.68 2.72 -8.43
N VAL A 197 9.38 3.67 -7.55
CA VAL A 197 10.07 4.96 -7.48
C VAL A 197 10.37 5.34 -6.03
N ASP A 198 11.53 5.95 -5.80
CA ASP A 198 11.92 6.51 -4.51
C ASP A 198 10.93 7.62 -4.11
N ASP A 199 10.63 7.73 -2.81
CA ASP A 199 9.77 8.80 -2.29
C ASP A 199 8.46 8.97 -3.10
N TRP A 200 7.82 7.85 -3.43
CA TRP A 200 6.56 7.81 -4.17
C TRP A 200 5.47 8.75 -3.61
N PRO A 201 5.36 9.03 -2.29
CA PRO A 201 4.35 9.97 -1.80
C PRO A 201 4.52 11.40 -2.34
N SER A 202 5.75 11.77 -2.70
CA SER A 202 6.08 13.11 -3.22
C SER A 202 6.44 13.09 -4.72
N ALA A 203 6.45 11.91 -5.34
CA ALA A 203 6.74 11.76 -6.76
C ALA A 203 5.51 12.12 -7.60
N ASP A 204 5.72 12.76 -8.75
CA ASP A 204 4.68 12.98 -9.75
C ASP A 204 4.48 11.71 -10.59
N LEU A 205 3.62 10.81 -10.11
CA LEU A 205 3.41 9.52 -10.76
C LEU A 205 2.76 9.68 -12.13
N THR A 206 1.79 10.58 -12.27
CA THR A 206 0.98 10.71 -13.49
C THR A 206 1.63 11.60 -14.53
N GLY A 207 2.21 12.72 -14.14
CA GLY A 207 2.83 13.67 -15.07
C GLY A 207 4.27 13.34 -15.42
N THR A 208 4.95 12.52 -14.61
CA THR A 208 6.39 12.26 -14.76
C THR A 208 6.72 10.78 -14.88
N LEU A 209 6.30 9.93 -13.93
CA LEU A 209 6.63 8.48 -13.98
C LEU A 209 5.94 7.77 -15.16
N LEU A 210 4.62 7.90 -15.33
CA LEU A 210 3.90 7.20 -16.40
C LEU A 210 4.40 7.58 -17.81
N PRO A 211 4.65 8.86 -18.15
CA PRO A 211 5.26 9.22 -19.42
C PRO A 211 6.67 8.63 -19.62
N TYR A 212 7.49 8.58 -18.57
CA TYR A 212 8.79 7.92 -18.63
C TYR A 212 8.67 6.43 -18.94
N LEU A 213 7.79 5.71 -18.22
CA LEU A 213 7.52 4.28 -18.45
C LEU A 213 6.99 4.01 -19.86
N HIS A 214 6.12 4.88 -20.37
CA HIS A 214 5.65 4.84 -21.75
C HIS A 214 6.80 4.98 -22.75
N GLY A 215 7.72 5.92 -22.51
CA GLY A 215 8.95 6.09 -23.28
C GLY A 215 9.85 4.86 -23.27
N CYS A 216 9.75 4.01 -22.24
CA CYS A 216 10.47 2.73 -22.15
C CYS A 216 9.76 1.58 -22.87
N GLY A 217 8.67 1.86 -23.57
CA GLY A 217 7.89 0.86 -24.32
C GLY A 217 6.89 0.07 -23.47
N LEU A 218 6.66 0.47 -22.22
CA LEU A 218 5.63 -0.12 -21.38
C LEU A 218 4.23 0.40 -21.76
N ASP A 219 3.23 -0.44 -21.59
CA ASP A 219 1.84 -0.07 -21.78
C ASP A 219 1.29 0.59 -20.52
N THR A 220 1.26 1.92 -20.55
CA THR A 220 0.77 2.77 -19.46
C THR A 220 -0.67 3.24 -19.67
N ARG A 221 -1.38 2.73 -20.70
CA ARG A 221 -2.76 3.14 -20.99
C ARG A 221 -3.72 2.72 -19.87
N ARG A 222 -3.47 1.55 -19.29
CA ARG A 222 -4.25 0.99 -18.19
C ARG A 222 -3.34 0.17 -17.29
N ILE A 223 -2.91 0.76 -16.17
CA ILE A 223 -1.88 0.21 -15.28
C ILE A 223 -2.49 -0.67 -14.18
N GLY A 224 -1.70 -1.58 -13.64
CA GLY A 224 -2.00 -2.16 -12.32
C GLY A 224 -1.34 -1.39 -11.19
N LEU A 225 -1.89 -1.51 -9.98
CA LEU A 225 -1.32 -0.93 -8.77
C LEU A 225 -1.11 -2.01 -7.72
N LEU A 226 0.04 -2.01 -7.05
CA LEU A 226 0.36 -2.90 -5.94
C LEU A 226 0.94 -2.06 -4.80
N GLY A 227 0.57 -2.33 -3.56
CA GLY A 227 1.23 -1.66 -2.43
C GLY A 227 0.95 -2.27 -1.07
N TRP A 228 1.86 -2.03 -0.13
CA TRP A 228 1.75 -2.55 1.23
C TRP A 228 1.86 -1.44 2.27
N SER A 229 1.15 -1.58 3.40
CA SER A 229 1.17 -0.58 4.48
C SER A 229 0.82 0.83 3.97
N ALA A 230 1.72 1.81 4.13
CA ALA A 230 1.56 3.15 3.54
C ALA A 230 1.38 3.10 2.01
N GLY A 231 2.14 2.25 1.30
CA GLY A 231 1.98 2.02 -0.12
C GLY A 231 0.64 1.39 -0.49
N GLY A 232 0.07 0.55 0.37
CA GLY A 232 -1.26 -0.03 0.18
C GLY A 232 -2.35 1.03 0.25
N ALA A 233 -2.26 1.93 1.25
CA ALA A 233 -3.14 3.09 1.33
C ALA A 233 -2.97 4.03 0.11
N GLY A 234 -1.73 4.23 -0.32
CA GLY A 234 -1.38 5.00 -1.53
C GLY A 234 -1.98 4.41 -2.80
N ALA A 235 -1.90 3.08 -2.97
CA ALA A 235 -2.39 2.38 -4.15
C ALA A 235 -3.91 2.47 -4.26
N LEU A 236 -4.63 2.30 -3.14
CA LEU A 236 -6.09 2.47 -3.10
C LEU A 236 -6.51 3.91 -3.42
N ARG A 237 -5.78 4.91 -2.87
CA ARG A 237 -6.03 6.32 -3.17
C ARG A 237 -5.79 6.64 -4.64
N LEU A 238 -4.65 6.24 -5.19
CA LEU A 238 -4.30 6.49 -6.58
C LEU A 238 -5.27 5.80 -7.55
N ALA A 239 -5.71 4.58 -7.23
CA ALA A 239 -6.74 3.88 -7.99
C ALA A 239 -8.06 4.68 -8.05
N ALA A 240 -8.51 5.20 -6.91
CA ALA A 240 -9.69 6.04 -6.83
C ALA A 240 -9.54 7.38 -7.58
N GLU A 241 -8.36 7.99 -7.55
CA GLU A 241 -8.07 9.24 -8.26
C GLU A 241 -8.04 9.06 -9.79
N LEU A 242 -7.51 7.93 -10.27
CA LEU A 242 -7.35 7.64 -11.70
C LEU A 242 -8.57 7.00 -12.36
N GLY A 243 -9.35 6.22 -11.59
CA GLY A 243 -10.53 5.50 -12.08
C GLY A 243 -10.21 4.26 -12.94
N GLY A 244 -11.25 3.46 -13.21
CA GLY A 244 -11.14 2.18 -13.92
C GLY A 244 -10.71 2.26 -15.40
N GLU A 245 -10.80 3.45 -16.01
CA GLU A 245 -10.28 3.71 -17.36
C GLU A 245 -8.75 3.65 -17.41
N GLN A 246 -8.09 4.11 -16.34
CA GLN A 246 -6.63 4.15 -16.24
C GLN A 246 -6.05 3.05 -15.35
N VAL A 247 -6.86 2.45 -14.47
CA VAL A 247 -6.43 1.40 -13.55
C VAL A 247 -7.15 0.08 -13.84
N ALA A 248 -6.36 -0.92 -14.20
CA ALA A 248 -6.82 -2.27 -14.52
C ALA A 248 -7.22 -3.07 -13.28
N ALA A 249 -6.43 -2.95 -12.21
CA ALA A 249 -6.66 -3.59 -10.92
C ALA A 249 -5.75 -2.99 -9.85
N VAL A 250 -6.14 -3.13 -8.59
CA VAL A 250 -5.32 -2.74 -7.42
C VAL A 250 -5.21 -3.90 -6.43
N ALA A 251 -3.98 -4.21 -6.02
CA ALA A 251 -3.69 -5.14 -4.95
C ALA A 251 -3.08 -4.38 -3.76
N ALA A 252 -3.72 -4.46 -2.59
CA ALA A 252 -3.24 -3.81 -1.38
C ALA A 252 -3.15 -4.82 -0.23
N ALA A 253 -2.05 -4.79 0.52
CA ALA A 253 -1.91 -5.58 1.73
C ALA A 253 -1.57 -4.73 2.96
N SER A 254 -2.15 -5.10 4.10
CA SER A 254 -2.02 -4.38 5.36
C SER A 254 -2.16 -2.85 5.20
N PRO A 255 -3.13 -2.34 4.41
CA PRO A 255 -3.15 -0.93 4.03
C PRO A 255 -3.29 -0.03 5.27
N ALA A 256 -2.41 0.97 5.39
CA ALA A 256 -2.32 1.86 6.54
C ALA A 256 -3.40 2.97 6.52
N VAL A 257 -4.67 2.55 6.39
CA VAL A 257 -5.84 3.43 6.31
C VAL A 257 -7.02 2.77 7.02
N THR A 258 -7.87 3.60 7.63
CA THR A 258 -9.12 3.11 8.23
C THR A 258 -10.17 2.91 7.16
N ALA A 259 -11.10 1.99 7.38
CA ALA A 259 -12.21 1.76 6.44
C ALA A 259 -13.05 3.02 6.20
N ALA A 260 -13.16 3.90 7.21
CA ALA A 260 -13.88 5.17 7.10
C ALA A 260 -13.16 6.21 6.22
N ARG A 261 -11.86 6.06 5.97
CA ARG A 261 -11.05 6.97 5.15
C ARG A 261 -10.66 6.39 3.79
N ALA A 262 -10.87 5.09 3.59
CA ALA A 262 -10.59 4.43 2.33
C ALA A 262 -11.65 4.83 1.27
N PRO A 263 -11.25 5.07 0.01
CA PRO A 263 -12.14 5.54 -1.05
C PRO A 263 -12.94 4.38 -1.67
N LEU A 264 -13.73 3.66 -0.86
CA LEU A 264 -14.34 2.40 -1.30
C LEU A 264 -15.39 2.58 -2.41
N ARG A 265 -16.02 3.76 -2.49
CA ARG A 265 -17.06 4.03 -3.50
C ARG A 265 -16.44 4.25 -4.87
N GLU A 266 -15.32 4.93 -4.91
CA GLU A 266 -14.55 5.25 -6.11
C GLU A 266 -13.86 4.01 -6.69
N LEU A 267 -13.73 2.95 -5.89
CA LEU A 267 -13.12 1.67 -6.29
C LEU A 267 -14.11 0.64 -6.83
N VAL A 268 -15.42 0.95 -6.91
CA VAL A 268 -16.45 -0.05 -7.24
C VAL A 268 -16.26 -0.71 -8.61
N ASP A 269 -15.73 0.02 -9.58
CA ASP A 269 -15.51 -0.46 -10.95
C ASP A 269 -14.07 -0.96 -11.19
N ILE A 270 -13.26 -1.05 -10.12
CA ILE A 270 -11.87 -1.50 -10.19
C ILE A 270 -11.74 -2.83 -9.45
N PRO A 271 -11.21 -3.90 -10.08
CA PRO A 271 -10.85 -5.11 -9.37
C PRO A 271 -9.89 -4.81 -8.21
N VAL A 272 -10.26 -5.26 -7.01
CA VAL A 272 -9.46 -5.07 -5.78
C VAL A 272 -9.06 -6.42 -5.17
N TRP A 273 -7.76 -6.61 -4.95
CA TRP A 273 -7.27 -7.63 -4.01
C TRP A 273 -6.90 -6.93 -2.71
N LEU A 274 -7.47 -7.37 -1.58
CA LEU A 274 -7.23 -6.77 -0.28
C LEU A 274 -6.88 -7.85 0.75
N GLY A 275 -5.68 -7.76 1.34
CA GLY A 275 -5.20 -8.75 2.31
C GLY A 275 -4.62 -8.12 3.57
N CYS A 276 -4.63 -8.83 4.70
CA CYS A 276 -3.90 -8.43 5.89
C CYS A 276 -3.54 -9.63 6.77
N GLY A 277 -2.45 -9.52 7.54
CA GLY A 277 -2.07 -10.51 8.54
C GLY A 277 -3.04 -10.50 9.72
N ASP A 278 -3.38 -11.66 10.28
CA ASP A 278 -4.27 -11.78 11.44
C ASP A 278 -3.72 -11.14 12.73
N ALA A 279 -2.40 -11.05 12.86
CA ALA A 279 -1.71 -10.41 13.97
C ALA A 279 -1.32 -8.95 13.69
N ASP A 280 -1.73 -8.39 12.56
CA ASP A 280 -1.51 -7.01 12.14
C ASP A 280 -2.56 -6.07 12.78
N GLY A 281 -2.14 -4.86 13.16
CA GLY A 281 -3.04 -3.83 13.69
C GLY A 281 -4.09 -3.35 12.69
N TRP A 282 -3.86 -3.52 11.39
CA TRP A 282 -4.78 -3.14 10.32
C TRP A 282 -5.78 -4.24 9.95
N ALA A 283 -5.73 -5.42 10.57
CA ALA A 283 -6.56 -6.56 10.21
C ALA A 283 -8.06 -6.23 10.24
N GLN A 284 -8.54 -5.65 11.35
CA GLN A 284 -9.96 -5.33 11.52
C GLN A 284 -10.45 -4.27 10.51
N GLN A 285 -9.60 -3.28 10.20
CA GLN A 285 -9.91 -2.27 9.19
C GLN A 285 -9.97 -2.90 7.81
N THR A 286 -9.05 -3.81 7.50
CA THR A 286 -9.00 -4.54 6.23
C THR A 286 -10.24 -5.42 6.01
N VAL A 287 -10.68 -6.15 7.04
CA VAL A 287 -11.95 -6.90 6.99
C VAL A 287 -13.13 -5.97 6.69
N THR A 288 -13.17 -4.82 7.35
CA THR A 288 -14.27 -3.86 7.18
C THR A 288 -14.27 -3.28 5.76
N MET A 289 -13.10 -2.96 5.20
CA MET A 289 -12.95 -2.49 3.83
C MET A 289 -13.38 -3.55 2.81
N LEU A 290 -12.91 -4.79 2.94
CA LEU A 290 -13.25 -5.87 2.03
C LEU A 290 -14.77 -6.13 2.00
N LYS A 291 -15.40 -6.19 3.17
CA LYS A 291 -16.87 -6.30 3.28
C LYS A 291 -17.58 -5.09 2.68
N GLY A 292 -17.04 -3.89 2.88
CA GLY A 292 -17.59 -2.65 2.32
C GLY A 292 -17.56 -2.64 0.79
N LEU A 293 -16.43 -3.01 0.20
CA LEU A 293 -16.28 -3.16 -1.26
C LEU A 293 -17.27 -4.19 -1.82
N GLN A 294 -17.36 -5.36 -1.20
CA GLN A 294 -18.29 -6.42 -1.62
C GLN A 294 -19.75 -5.98 -1.50
N ALA A 295 -20.11 -5.25 -0.43
CA ALA A 295 -21.46 -4.72 -0.25
C ALA A 295 -21.81 -3.62 -1.27
N LEU A 296 -20.80 -2.90 -1.79
CA LEU A 296 -20.95 -1.93 -2.86
C LEU A 296 -21.01 -2.59 -4.26
N GLY A 297 -20.77 -3.90 -4.36
CA GLY A 297 -20.75 -4.63 -5.63
C GLY A 297 -19.39 -4.62 -6.34
N ALA A 298 -18.33 -4.17 -5.68
CA ALA A 298 -17.00 -4.15 -6.27
C ALA A 298 -16.46 -5.59 -6.46
N PRO A 299 -15.71 -5.86 -7.55
CA PRO A 299 -15.00 -7.13 -7.71
C PRO A 299 -13.81 -7.19 -6.75
N ALA A 300 -14.08 -7.57 -5.50
CA ALA A 300 -13.11 -7.58 -4.41
C ALA A 300 -12.84 -8.97 -3.83
N GLU A 301 -11.57 -9.39 -3.85
CA GLU A 301 -11.08 -10.65 -3.31
C GLU A 301 -9.92 -10.44 -2.31
N GLY A 302 -9.37 -11.53 -1.78
CA GLY A 302 -8.36 -11.52 -0.72
C GLY A 302 -8.96 -11.89 0.64
N GLY A 303 -8.34 -11.45 1.73
CA GLY A 303 -8.81 -11.75 3.08
C GLY A 303 -7.73 -11.68 4.15
N ILE A 304 -8.08 -12.18 5.33
CA ILE A 304 -7.17 -12.27 6.46
C ILE A 304 -6.52 -13.64 6.48
N SER A 305 -5.20 -13.67 6.60
CA SER A 305 -4.43 -14.91 6.73
C SER A 305 -3.37 -14.75 7.80
N ARG A 306 -2.76 -15.86 8.23
CA ARG A 306 -1.77 -15.84 9.30
C ARG A 306 -0.58 -14.96 8.95
N GLY A 307 -0.28 -13.97 9.80
CA GLY A 307 0.89 -13.11 9.62
C GLY A 307 0.83 -11.79 10.37
N CYS A 308 1.96 -11.08 10.33
CA CYS A 308 2.12 -9.72 10.86
C CYS A 308 2.39 -8.75 9.71
N ASP A 309 2.56 -7.45 10.00
CA ASP A 309 3.03 -6.47 9.02
C ASP A 309 4.55 -6.61 8.78
N ASP A 310 4.97 -7.71 8.15
CA ASP A 310 6.38 -8.04 7.99
C ASP A 310 6.73 -8.64 6.63
N THR A 311 8.03 -8.93 6.44
CA THR A 311 8.52 -9.51 5.19
C THR A 311 8.03 -10.93 4.95
N ALA A 312 7.81 -11.70 6.02
CA ALA A 312 7.35 -13.07 5.91
C ALA A 312 5.93 -13.15 5.34
N TYR A 313 5.04 -12.30 5.85
CA TYR A 313 3.68 -12.17 5.35
C TYR A 313 3.66 -11.71 3.90
N ARG A 314 4.36 -10.62 3.59
CA ARG A 314 4.42 -10.02 2.24
C ARG A 314 4.91 -11.00 1.17
N ARG A 315 5.99 -11.76 1.43
CA ARG A 315 6.47 -12.81 0.52
C ARG A 315 5.49 -13.98 0.37
N ARG A 316 4.70 -14.29 1.40
CA ARG A 316 3.70 -15.37 1.35
C ARG A 316 2.52 -15.02 0.45
N ILE A 317 2.05 -13.78 0.50
CA ILE A 317 0.89 -13.33 -0.27
C ILE A 317 1.24 -12.83 -1.67
N LEU A 318 2.50 -12.47 -1.92
CA LEU A 318 2.93 -11.88 -3.19
C LEU A 318 2.55 -12.74 -4.41
N PRO A 319 2.69 -14.08 -4.43
CA PRO A 319 2.23 -14.90 -5.54
C PRO A 319 0.75 -14.69 -5.89
N ASP A 320 -0.13 -14.66 -4.89
CA ASP A 320 -1.56 -14.47 -5.09
C ASP A 320 -1.87 -13.07 -5.65
N GLN A 321 -1.14 -12.05 -5.18
CA GLN A 321 -1.28 -10.67 -5.66
C GLN A 321 -0.82 -10.53 -7.12
N LEU A 322 0.31 -11.14 -7.49
CA LEU A 322 0.81 -11.12 -8.86
C LEU A 322 -0.12 -11.88 -9.81
N ALA A 323 -0.61 -13.05 -9.39
CA ALA A 323 -1.58 -13.83 -10.14
C ALA A 323 -2.91 -13.07 -10.32
N PHE A 324 -3.39 -12.35 -9.29
CA PHE A 324 -4.55 -11.47 -9.39
C PHE A 324 -4.32 -10.38 -10.43
N LEU A 325 -3.23 -9.61 -10.31
CA LEU A 325 -2.93 -8.53 -11.24
C LEU A 325 -2.79 -9.03 -12.68
N SER A 326 -2.13 -10.18 -12.88
CA SER A 326 -1.94 -10.80 -14.19
C SER A 326 -3.25 -10.99 -14.97
N ARG A 327 -4.33 -11.39 -14.27
CA ARG A 327 -5.67 -11.60 -14.86
C ARG A 327 -6.32 -10.31 -15.37
N HIS A 328 -5.88 -9.15 -14.89
CA HIS A 328 -6.53 -7.86 -15.16
C HIS A 328 -5.68 -6.90 -15.99
N VAL A 329 -4.35 -6.97 -15.90
CA VAL A 329 -3.45 -6.06 -16.66
C VAL A 329 -3.11 -6.56 -18.06
N THR A 330 -3.36 -7.84 -18.35
CA THR A 330 -2.99 -8.48 -19.63
C THR A 330 -4.15 -8.55 -20.63
N THR A 331 -5.34 -8.08 -20.25
CA THR A 331 -6.54 -7.94 -21.09
C THR A 331 -6.55 -6.61 -21.83
#